data_AF-A0A7S3H1X2-F1
#
_entry.id   AF-A0A7S3H1X2-F1
#
_cell.length_a   1.000
_cell.length_b   1.000
_cell.length_c   1.000
_cell.angle_alpha   90.00
_cell.angle_beta   90.00
_cell.angle_gamma   90.00
#
_symmetry.space_group_name_H-M   'P 1'
#
loop_
_entity.id
_entity.type
_entity.pdbx_description
1 polymer ?
#
loop_
_entity_poly.entity_id
_entity_poly.type
_entity_poly.pdbx_seq_one_letter_code
_entity_poly.pdbx_strand_id
1 'polypeptide(L)'
;MSDVVLVHGISKPLSESTSTTIYLPSTAGWYDLYTGAFSAPGRYDVPVTMQTIPAFYRAGTVVPLKSRIRRSSACMAMDPHTLNVYVNPKTGEASGRLYLDDTRTKKYQD
;
A
#
# COMPACT_ATOMS: atom_id res chain seq x y z
N MET A 1 -6.17 -3.05 -8.55
CA MET A 1 -5.42 -2.21 -7.59
C MET A 1 -5.38 -0.81 -8.16
N SER A 2 -5.81 0.20 -7.41
CA SER A 2 -5.65 1.61 -7.78
C SER A 2 -4.16 1.98 -7.90
N ASP A 3 -3.88 3.18 -8.37
CA ASP A 3 -2.56 3.83 -8.43
C ASP A 3 -1.95 4.16 -7.05
N VAL A 4 -2.53 3.63 -5.97
CA VAL A 4 -2.18 3.94 -4.57
C VAL A 4 -1.08 3.05 -4.04
N VAL A 5 -1.02 1.78 -4.46
CA VAL A 5 -0.06 0.80 -3.96
C VAL A 5 0.72 0.18 -5.10
N LEU A 6 2.05 0.09 -4.94
CA LEU A 6 2.95 -0.65 -5.81
C LEU A 6 3.49 -1.84 -5.03
N VAL A 7 3.40 -3.03 -5.62
CA VAL A 7 3.96 -4.26 -5.03
C VAL A 7 4.84 -4.93 -6.08
N HIS A 8 6.05 -5.29 -5.68
CA HIS A 8 6.95 -6.09 -6.49
C HIS A 8 7.07 -7.49 -5.88
N GLY A 9 6.31 -8.45 -6.40
CA GLY A 9 6.37 -9.83 -5.95
C GLY A 9 7.72 -10.48 -6.27
N ILE A 10 8.30 -11.17 -5.28
CA ILE A 10 9.53 -11.94 -5.47
C ILE A 10 9.15 -13.29 -6.10
N SER A 11 9.65 -13.53 -7.32
CA SER A 11 9.31 -14.71 -8.12
C SER A 11 10.47 -15.67 -8.36
N LYS A 12 11.68 -15.31 -7.89
CA LYS A 12 12.87 -16.16 -7.96
C LYS A 12 13.21 -16.72 -6.57
N PRO A 13 13.68 -17.97 -6.48
CA PRO A 13 14.17 -18.52 -5.22
C PRO A 13 15.34 -17.71 -4.63
N LEU A 14 15.42 -17.64 -3.30
CA LEU A 14 16.55 -16.98 -2.61
C LEU A 14 17.91 -17.66 -2.87
N SER A 15 17.91 -18.91 -3.30
CA SER A 15 19.12 -19.61 -3.76
C SER A 15 19.68 -19.06 -5.07
N GLU A 16 18.86 -18.35 -5.87
CA GLU A 16 19.26 -17.74 -7.14
C GLU A 16 19.51 -16.24 -7.02
N SER A 17 18.73 -15.54 -6.20
CA SER A 17 18.82 -14.09 -6.05
C SER A 17 18.47 -13.64 -4.64
N THR A 18 19.38 -12.92 -4.00
CA THR A 18 19.18 -12.28 -2.69
C THR A 18 18.87 -10.79 -2.79
N SER A 19 18.71 -10.28 -4.01
CA SER A 19 18.26 -8.92 -4.31
C SER A 19 17.25 -8.91 -5.46
N THR A 20 16.46 -7.84 -5.57
CA THR A 20 15.65 -7.56 -6.76
C THR A 20 15.69 -6.07 -7.10
N THR A 21 15.64 -5.74 -8.39
CA THR A 21 15.53 -4.36 -8.85
C THR A 21 14.06 -3.97 -8.97
N ILE A 22 13.67 -2.94 -8.23
CA ILE A 22 12.32 -2.40 -8.20
C ILE A 22 12.29 -1.11 -8.99
N TYR A 23 11.28 -0.94 -9.84
CA TYR A 23 11.01 0.32 -10.51
C TYR A 23 9.89 1.08 -9.79
N LEU A 24 10.20 2.28 -9.31
CA LEU A 24 9.27 3.25 -8.75
C LEU A 24 8.92 4.30 -9.84
N PRO A 25 7.69 4.31 -10.38
CA PRO A 25 7.29 5.19 -11.47
C PRO A 25 7.44 6.68 -11.17
N SER A 26 7.75 7.46 -12.21
CA SER A 26 7.93 8.92 -12.18
C SER A 26 6.68 9.74 -11.88
N THR A 27 5.52 9.10 -11.72
CA THR A 27 4.23 9.76 -11.44
C THR A 27 4.13 10.34 -10.04
N ALA A 28 4.95 9.88 -9.09
CA ALA A 28 5.04 10.39 -7.71
C ALA A 28 6.27 9.82 -6.99
N GLY A 29 6.58 10.37 -5.81
CA GLY A 29 7.40 9.64 -4.84
C GLY A 29 6.64 8.50 -4.18
N TRP A 30 7.34 7.68 -3.42
CA TRP A 30 6.82 6.42 -2.88
C TRP A 30 7.27 6.23 -1.43
N TYR A 31 6.36 5.84 -0.56
CA TYR A 31 6.64 5.51 0.83
C TYR A 31 6.69 4.00 0.99
N ASP A 32 7.78 3.47 1.54
CA ASP A 32 7.89 2.07 1.92
C ASP A 32 6.78 1.72 2.92
N LEU A 33 6.03 0.64 2.62
CA LEU A 33 4.83 0.28 3.37
C LEU A 33 5.12 -0.06 4.84
N TYR A 34 6.31 -0.61 5.12
CA TYR A 34 6.66 -1.14 6.43
C TYR A 34 7.39 -0.12 7.30
N THR A 35 8.30 0.64 6.70
CA THR A 35 9.18 1.59 7.39
C THR A 35 8.67 3.03 7.33
N GLY A 36 7.79 3.35 6.37
CA GLY A 36 7.37 4.71 6.09
C GLY A 36 8.47 5.58 5.47
N ALA A 37 9.60 5.01 5.04
CA ALA A 37 10.67 5.75 4.40
C ALA A 37 10.25 6.24 3.01
N PHE A 38 10.59 7.49 2.67
CA PHE A 38 10.30 8.07 1.36
C PHE A 38 11.41 7.78 0.35
N SER A 39 11.01 7.44 -0.87
CA SER A 39 11.86 7.27 -2.04
C SER A 39 11.35 8.12 -3.20
N ALA A 40 12.28 8.77 -3.90
CA ALA A 40 12.01 9.40 -5.18
C ALA A 40 11.65 8.34 -6.25
N PRO A 41 11.09 8.72 -7.40
CA PRO A 41 11.02 7.82 -8.54
C PRO A 41 12.40 7.32 -8.96
N GLY A 42 12.49 6.07 -9.41
CA GLY A 42 13.76 5.50 -9.86
C GLY A 42 13.78 3.99 -9.87
N ARG A 43 14.96 3.43 -10.10
CA ARG A 43 15.23 2.00 -9.92
C ARG A 43 16.06 1.80 -8.67
N TYR A 44 15.68 0.83 -7.86
CA TYR A 44 16.31 0.54 -6.58
C TYR A 44 16.59 -0.94 -6.47
N ASP A 45 17.83 -1.28 -6.11
CA ASP A 45 18.18 -2.65 -5.74
C ASP A 45 17.85 -2.85 -4.27
N VAL A 46 16.94 -3.78 -4.00
CA VAL A 46 16.43 -4.06 -2.66
C VAL A 46 16.87 -5.46 -2.23
N PRO A 47 17.51 -5.62 -1.06
CA PRO A 47 17.84 -6.93 -0.52
C PRO A 47 16.56 -7.68 -0.14
N VAL A 48 16.55 -8.99 -0.41
CA VAL A 48 15.37 -9.84 -0.25
C VAL A 48 15.67 -10.96 0.74
N THR A 49 14.79 -11.12 1.73
CA THR A 49 14.76 -12.26 2.64
C THR A 49 13.45 -13.02 2.45
N MET A 50 13.26 -14.13 3.18
CA MET A 50 11.99 -14.89 3.15
C MET A 50 10.78 -14.06 3.59
N GLN A 51 11.01 -12.96 4.33
CA GLN A 51 9.98 -12.09 4.87
C GLN A 51 9.81 -10.80 4.06
N THR A 52 10.71 -10.53 3.10
CA THR A 52 10.67 -9.29 2.32
C THR A 52 9.53 -9.32 1.31
N ILE A 53 8.60 -8.37 1.46
CA ILE A 53 7.58 -8.07 0.46
C ILE A 53 7.78 -6.62 0.06
N PRO A 54 8.43 -6.31 -1.08
CA PRO A 54 8.60 -4.92 -1.47
C PRO A 54 7.25 -4.31 -1.87
N ALA A 55 6.76 -3.41 -1.02
CA ALA A 55 5.47 -2.75 -1.20
C ALA A 55 5.57 -1.28 -0.80
N PHE A 56 4.94 -0.41 -1.57
CA PHE A 56 5.05 1.02 -1.44
C PHE A 56 3.69 1.71 -1.62
N TYR A 57 3.43 2.74 -0.82
CA TYR A 57 2.30 3.64 -1.03
C TYR A 57 2.74 4.88 -1.82
N ARG A 58 1.92 5.29 -2.77
CA ARG A 58 2.16 6.49 -3.58
C ARG A 58 2.12 7.74 -2.70
N ALA A 59 3.07 8.65 -2.85
CA ALA A 59 3.00 9.96 -2.20
C ALA A 59 1.81 10.77 -2.74
N GLY A 60 1.12 11.48 -1.87
CA GLY A 60 -0.12 12.19 -2.16
C GLY A 60 -1.40 11.38 -1.97
N THR A 61 -1.35 10.29 -1.20
CA THR A 61 -2.51 9.41 -0.99
C THR A 61 -2.90 9.25 0.49
N VAL A 62 -4.20 9.10 0.72
CA VAL A 62 -4.77 8.69 2.01
C VAL A 62 -5.30 7.26 1.88
N VAL A 63 -4.77 6.34 2.67
CA VAL A 63 -5.12 4.91 2.63
C VAL A 63 -5.94 4.55 3.86
N PRO A 64 -7.25 4.27 3.71
CA PRO A 64 -8.07 3.74 4.79
C PRO A 64 -7.81 2.24 4.97
N LEU A 65 -7.50 1.83 6.20
CA LEU A 65 -7.25 0.43 6.56
C LEU A 65 -8.00 0.07 7.84
N LYS A 66 -8.35 -1.20 8.01
CA LYS A 66 -8.74 -1.75 9.31
C LYS A 66 -7.54 -2.43 9.95
N SER A 67 -6.84 -1.72 10.84
CA SER A 67 -5.59 -2.21 11.46
C SER A 67 -5.80 -3.32 12.48
N ARG A 68 -7.04 -3.56 12.92
CA ARG A 68 -7.40 -4.66 13.84
C ARG A 68 -7.64 -5.93 13.03
N ILE A 69 -6.60 -6.74 12.87
CA ILE A 69 -6.71 -8.02 12.16
C ILE A 69 -7.61 -8.97 12.95
N ARG A 70 -8.57 -9.60 12.26
CA ARG A 70 -9.49 -10.61 12.80
C ARG A 70 -9.44 -11.87 11.94
N ARG A 71 -10.12 -12.92 12.42
CA ARG A 71 -10.24 -14.22 11.72
C ARG A 71 -11.04 -14.18 10.41
N SER A 72 -11.81 -13.12 10.14
CA SER A 72 -12.57 -12.94 8.90
C SER A 72 -12.95 -11.47 8.69
N SER A 73 -13.29 -11.10 7.45
CA SER A 73 -13.81 -9.76 7.12
C SER A 73 -15.11 -9.43 7.85
N ALA A 74 -15.99 -10.42 8.05
CA ALA A 74 -17.22 -10.24 8.82
C ALA A 74 -16.93 -9.85 10.29
N CYS A 75 -15.91 -10.44 10.91
CA CYS A 75 -15.49 -10.06 12.26
C CYS A 75 -14.87 -8.65 12.31
N MET A 76 -14.44 -8.09 11.18
CA MET A 76 -13.87 -6.75 11.07
C MET A 76 -14.94 -5.68 10.80
N ALA A 77 -16.20 -6.04 10.51
CA ALA A 77 -17.21 -5.10 10.03
C ALA A 77 -17.33 -3.83 10.89
N MET A 78 -17.32 -3.99 12.22
CA MET A 78 -17.46 -2.90 13.18
C MET A 78 -16.13 -2.31 13.69
N ASP A 79 -14.98 -2.80 13.21
CA ASP A 79 -13.69 -2.24 13.62
C ASP A 79 -13.48 -0.82 13.07
N PRO A 80 -12.82 0.08 13.82
CA PRO A 80 -12.51 1.42 13.33
C PRO A 80 -11.55 1.37 12.13
N HIS A 81 -11.63 2.40 11.31
CA HIS A 81 -10.68 2.64 10.22
C HIS A 81 -9.52 3.50 10.72
N THR A 82 -8.31 3.12 10.34
CA THR A 82 -7.09 3.93 10.43
C THR A 82 -6.89 4.60 9.08
N LEU A 83 -6.67 5.91 9.07
CA LEU A 83 -6.32 6.66 7.86
C LEU A 83 -4.81 6.92 7.84
N ASN A 84 -4.10 6.19 6.99
CA ASN A 84 -2.68 6.43 6.78
C ASN A 84 -2.51 7.52 5.72
N VAL A 85 -1.87 8.64 6.09
CA VAL A 85 -1.70 9.81 5.22
C VAL A 85 -0.26 9.88 4.75
N TYR A 86 -0.04 9.67 3.45
CA TYR A 86 1.26 9.74 2.80
C TYR A 86 1.31 11.01 1.96
N VAL A 87 1.82 12.10 2.54
CA VAL A 87 1.81 13.43 1.94
C VAL A 87 2.72 13.50 0.72
N ASN A 88 2.34 14.24 -0.32
CA ASN A 88 3.27 14.59 -1.39
C ASN A 88 4.28 15.64 -0.88
N PRO A 89 5.59 15.37 -0.79
CA PRO A 89 6.55 16.31 -0.22
C PRO A 89 6.67 17.63 -0.99
N LYS A 90 6.27 17.66 -2.26
CA LYS A 90 6.33 18.87 -3.09
C LYS A 90 5.12 19.78 -2.90
N THR A 91 3.92 19.21 -2.71
CA THR A 91 2.67 19.99 -2.65
C THR A 91 2.09 20.09 -1.24
N GLY A 92 2.47 19.19 -0.32
CA GLY A 92 1.86 19.10 1.01
C GLY A 92 0.47 18.45 1.00
N GLU A 93 0.01 17.94 -0.15
CA GLU A 93 -1.35 17.42 -0.31
C GLU A 93 -1.38 15.88 -0.27
N ALA A 94 -2.54 15.34 0.12
CA ALA A 94 -2.89 13.94 -0.05
C ALA A 94 -4.40 13.78 -0.21
N SER A 95 -4.83 12.78 -1.00
CA SER A 95 -6.25 12.47 -1.18
C SER A 95 -6.52 10.96 -1.21
N GLY A 96 -7.72 10.57 -0.82
CA GLY A 96 -8.15 9.18 -0.81
C GLY A 96 -9.66 9.08 -0.75
N ARG A 97 -10.19 7.87 -0.94
CA ARG A 97 -11.62 7.59 -0.88
C ARG A 97 -11.87 6.34 -0.06
N LEU A 98 -12.92 6.36 0.75
CA LEU A 98 -13.44 5.20 1.48
C LEU A 98 -14.92 5.07 1.14
N TYR A 99 -15.30 3.91 0.63
CA TYR A 99 -16.69 3.54 0.39
C TYR A 99 -17.10 2.48 1.41
N LEU A 100 -18.28 2.65 2.02
CA LEU A 100 -18.83 1.77 3.04
C LEU A 100 -20.28 1.44 2.70
N ASP A 101 -20.61 0.16 2.74
CA ASP A 101 -21.98 -0.36 2.65
C ASP A 101 -22.17 -1.56 3.58
N ASP A 102 -23.31 -2.24 3.48
CA ASP A 102 -23.59 -3.43 4.29
C ASP A 102 -22.95 -4.72 3.75
N THR A 103 -22.24 -4.64 2.61
CA THR A 103 -21.54 -5.71 1.90
C THR A 103 -22.41 -6.90 1.45
N ARG A 104 -23.74 -6.81 1.59
CA ARG A 104 -24.66 -7.95 1.42
C ARG A 104 -25.86 -7.64 0.55
N THR A 105 -26.31 -6.40 0.52
CA THR A 105 -27.54 -5.99 -0.18
C THR A 105 -27.27 -4.91 -1.21
N LYS A 106 -28.31 -4.51 -1.96
CA LYS A 106 -28.24 -3.43 -2.95
C LYS A 106 -28.65 -2.05 -2.41
N LYS A 107 -28.81 -1.89 -1.09
CA LYS A 107 -29.27 -0.64 -0.45
C LYS A 107 -28.42 0.60 -0.77
N TYR A 108 -27.22 0.42 -1.32
CA TYR A 108 -26.39 1.53 -1.77
C TYR A 108 -26.90 2.21 -3.06
N GLN A 109 -27.87 1.60 -3.76
CA GLN A 109 -28.40 2.08 -5.04
C GLN A 109 -29.72 2.86 -4.90
N ASP A 110 -30.35 2.82 -3.73
CA ASP A 110 -31.62 3.48 -3.41
C ASP A 110 -31.38 4.89 -2.83
#